data_AF-A0A968J6R1-F1
#
_entry.id   AF-A0A968J6R1-F1
#
_cell.length_a   1.000
_cell.length_b   1.000
_cell.length_c   1.000
_cell.angle_alpha   90.00
_cell.angle_beta   90.00
_cell.angle_gamma   90.00
#
_symmetry.space_group_name_H-M   'P 1'
#
loop_
_entity.id
_entity.type
_entity.pdbx_description
1 polymer ?
#
loop_
_entity_poly.entity_id
_entity_poly.type
_entity_poly.pdbx_seq_one_letter_code
_entity_poly.pdbx_strand_id
1 'polypeptide(L)' 'MFYLLHNGFWQFKFIKTYPIISGLVLGGAWSNLIERYIFENVADYLPLILSHINLADIQVLIGIIAINYHVWITPKAIIK' A
#
# COMPACT_ATOMS: atom_id res chain seq x y z
N MET A 1 -10.81 -19.21 -13.10
CA MET A 1 -9.72 -18.73 -13.99
C MET A 1 -9.97 -17.33 -14.52
N PHE A 2 -11.14 -17.02 -15.11
CA PHE A 2 -11.49 -15.66 -15.57
C PHE A 2 -11.47 -14.58 -14.47
N TYR A 3 -11.91 -14.90 -13.25
CA TYR A 3 -11.93 -13.95 -12.13
C TYR A 3 -10.52 -13.50 -11.69
N LEU A 4 -9.54 -14.41 -11.72
CA LEU A 4 -8.14 -14.10 -11.39
C LEU A 4 -7.48 -13.26 -12.48
N LEU A 5 -7.77 -13.54 -13.75
CA LEU A 5 -7.26 -12.75 -14.89
C LEU A 5 -7.84 -11.33 -14.90
N HIS A 6 -9.12 -11.17 -14.58
CA HIS A 6 -9.76 -9.86 -14.50
C HIS A 6 -9.16 -9.03 -13.35
N ASN A 7 -9.06 -9.61 -12.15
CA ASN A 7 -8.46 -8.91 -11.00
C ASN A 7 -6.97 -8.61 -11.20
N GLY A 8 -6.20 -9.54 -11.80
CA GLY A 8 -4.80 -9.32 -12.13
C GLY A 8 -4.62 -8.17 -13.13
N PHE A 9 -5.49 -8.07 -14.14
CA PHE A 9 -5.44 -6.96 -15.10
C PHE A 9 -5.67 -5.60 -14.45
N TRP A 10 -6.65 -5.48 -13.55
CA TRP A 10 -6.91 -4.24 -12.81
C TRP A 10 -5.77 -3.89 -11.85
N GLN A 11 -5.19 -4.88 -11.18
CA GLN A 11 -4.02 -4.69 -10.30
C GLN A 11 -2.80 -4.19 -11.08
N PHE A 12 -2.49 -4.81 -12.22
CA PHE A 12 -1.40 -4.36 -13.10
C PHE A 12 -1.67 -2.98 -13.70
N LYS A 13 -2.91 -2.67 -14.08
CA LYS A 13 -3.28 -1.33 -14.56
C LYS A 13 -3.07 -0.30 -13.44
N PHE A 14 -3.51 -0.59 -12.22
CA PHE A 14 -3.35 0.31 -11.08
C PHE A 14 -1.88 0.60 -10.75
N ILE A 15 -1.04 -0.44 -10.71
CA ILE A 15 0.41 -0.29 -10.46
C ILE A 15 1.06 0.59 -11.54
N LYS A 16 0.68 0.40 -12.81
CA LYS A 16 1.18 1.23 -13.91
C LYS A 16 0.67 2.68 -13.87
N THR A 17 -0.59 2.89 -13.50
CA THR A 17 -1.19 4.22 -13.44
C THR A 17 -0.70 5.02 -12.22
N TYR A 18 -0.44 4.35 -11.10
CA TYR A 18 -0.03 4.97 -9.84
C TYR A 18 1.22 4.29 -9.25
N PRO A 19 2.38 4.38 -9.90
CA PRO A 19 3.59 3.67 -9.48
C PRO A 19 4.09 4.12 -8.12
N ILE A 20 4.00 5.42 -7.81
CA ILE A 20 4.43 5.98 -6.52
C ILE A 20 3.54 5.47 -5.39
N ILE A 21 2.22 5.55 -5.56
CA ILE A 21 1.25 5.12 -4.54
C ILE A 21 1.34 3.61 -4.31
N SER A 22 1.47 2.85 -5.39
CA SER A 22 1.66 1.40 -5.32
C SER A 22 2.98 1.06 -4.64
N GLY A 23 4.05 1.79 -4.94
CA GLY A 23 5.35 1.64 -4.28
C GLY A 23 5.32 1.98 -2.80
N LEU A 24 4.54 2.98 -2.39
CA LEU A 24 4.34 3.31 -0.97
C LEU A 24 3.69 2.16 -0.20
N VAL A 25 2.57 1.65 -0.71
CA VAL A 25 1.84 0.55 -0.05
C VAL A 25 2.65 -0.74 -0.08
N LEU A 26 3.15 -1.14 -1.25
CA LEU A 26 3.88 -2.40 -1.40
C LEU A 26 5.24 -2.34 -0.68
N GLY A 27 5.95 -1.22 -0.75
CA GLY A 27 7.24 -1.05 -0.09
C GLY A 27 7.12 -1.15 1.43
N GLY A 28 6.16 -0.44 2.03
CA GLY A 28 5.94 -0.51 3.47
C GLY A 28 5.47 -1.90 3.92
N ALA A 29 4.51 -2.50 3.21
CA ALA A 29 4.04 -3.85 3.54
C ALA A 29 5.16 -4.89 3.41
N TRP A 30 6.00 -4.78 2.37
CA TRP A 30 7.12 -5.68 2.14
C TRP A 30 8.22 -5.51 3.19
N SER A 31 8.51 -4.28 3.62
CA SER A 31 9.45 -4.01 4.71
C SER A 31 9.03 -4.71 6.00
N ASN A 32 7.77 -4.55 6.43
CA ASN A 32 7.26 -5.21 7.63
C ASN A 32 7.20 -6.74 7.47
N LEU A 33 6.94 -7.25 6.26
CA LEU A 33 6.95 -8.69 6.00
C LEU A 33 8.37 -9.27 6.08
N ILE A 34 9.38 -8.58 5.52
CA ILE A 34 10.78 -8.96 5.65
C ILE A 34 11.20 -8.98 7.13
N GLU A 35 10.86 -7.93 7.88
CA GLU A 35 11.18 -7.88 9.31
C GLU A 35 10.58 -9.06 10.07
N ARG A 36 9.30 -9.37 9.84
CA ARG A 36 8.65 -10.54 10.44
C ARG A 36 9.32 -11.85 10.06
N TYR A 37 9.80 -11.96 8.83
CA TYR A 37 10.46 -13.17 8.36
C TYR A 37 11.86 -13.36 8.99
N ILE A 38 12.60 -12.26 9.22
CA ILE A 38 13.98 -12.31 9.72
C ILE A 38 14.02 -12.29 11.26
N PHE A 39 13.21 -11.45 11.89
CA PHE A 39 13.28 -11.15 13.32
C PHE A 39 12.09 -11.69 14.12
N GLU A 40 11.15 -12.39 13.45
CA GLU A 40 9.89 -12.89 14.04
C GLU A 40 8.99 -11.79 14.65
N ASN A 41 9.35 -10.52 14.45
CA ASN A 41 8.65 -9.36 14.98
C ASN A 41 8.86 -8.14 14.08
N VAL A 42 8.13 -7.04 14.35
CA VAL A 42 8.29 -5.74 13.66
C VAL A 42 8.80 -4.70 14.66
N ALA A 43 9.78 -3.89 14.25
CA ALA A 43 10.34 -2.87 15.11
C ALA A 43 9.49 -1.60 15.11
N ASP A 44 8.71 -1.38 16.18
CA ASP A 44 7.91 -0.17 16.37
C ASP A 44 8.67 0.84 17.26
N TYR A 45 9.13 1.94 16.68
CA TYR A 45 9.99 2.93 17.35
C TYR A 45 9.40 4.34 17.44
N LEU A 46 8.29 4.62 16.74
CA LEU A 46 7.60 5.90 16.81
C LEU A 46 6.43 5.80 17.79
N PRO A 47 6.47 6.51 18.94
CA PRO A 47 5.35 6.52 19.86
C PRO A 47 4.20 7.38 19.30
N LEU A 48 3.02 6.78 19.20
CA LEU A 48 1.73 7.46 19.06
C LEU A 48 0.98 7.42 20.39
N ILE A 49 0.01 8.30 20.57
CA ILE A 49 -0.73 8.48 21.84
C ILE A 49 -1.29 7.16 22.40
N LEU A 50 -1.67 6.20 21.53
CA LEU A 50 -2.30 4.93 21.91
C LEU A 50 -1.54 3.68 21.42
N SER A 51 -0.44 3.83 20.68
CA SER A 51 0.27 2.70 20.06
C SER A 51 1.70 3.07 19.71
N HIS A 52 2.53 2.08 19.36
CA HIS A 52 3.79 2.34 18.66
C HIS A 52 3.59 1.98 17.19
N ILE A 53 4.25 2.71 16.30
CA ILE A 53 4.25 2.48 14.86
C ILE A 53 5.67 2.57 14.34
N ASN A 54 5.86 2.20 13.08
CA ASN A 54 7.12 2.43 12.38
C ASN A 54 6.91 3.24 11.10
N LEU A 55 8.01 3.55 10.40
CA LEU A 55 7.93 4.28 9.13
C LEU A 55 7.18 3.51 8.04
N ALA A 56 7.23 2.18 8.04
CA ALA A 56 6.51 1.37 7.07
C ALA A 56 4.99 1.49 7.24
N ASP A 57 4.50 1.57 8.47
CA ASP A 57 3.07 1.80 8.76
C ASP A 57 2.62 3.19 8.25
N ILE A 58 3.43 4.22 8.46
CA ILE A 58 3.17 5.58 7.94
C ILE A 58 3.16 5.56 6.41
N GLN A 59 4.12 4.87 5.80
CA GLN A 59 4.22 4.75 4.35
C GLN A 59 2.97 4.09 3.75
N VAL A 60 2.53 2.98 4.35
CA VAL A 60 1.28 2.29 3.96
C VAL A 60 0.08 3.19 4.17
N LEU A 61 -0.01 3.90 5.29
CA LEU A 61 -1.13 4.80 5.60
C LEU A 61 -1.24 5.92 4.56
N ILE A 62 -0.13 6.60 4.23
CA ILE A 62 -0.10 7.65 3.20
C ILE A 62 -0.50 7.07 1.85
N GLY A 63 0.02 5.89 1.50
CA GLY A 63 -0.35 5.18 0.29
C GLY A 63 -1.86 4.93 0.21
N ILE A 64 -2.48 4.39 1.26
CA ILE A 64 -3.92 4.13 1.32
C ILE A 64 -4.74 5.44 1.21
N ILE A 65 -4.32 6.51 1.89
CA ILE A 65 -4.99 7.82 1.78
C ILE A 65 -4.95 8.31 0.33
N ALA A 66 -3.80 8.19 -0.34
CA ALA A 66 -3.65 8.58 -1.74
C ALA A 66 -4.50 7.72 -2.69
N ILE A 67 -4.59 6.40 -2.46
CA ILE A 67 -5.50 5.51 -3.20
C ILE A 67 -6.94 6.01 -3.04
N ASN A 68 -7.39 6.26 -1.82
CA ASN A 68 -8.75 6.74 -1.55
C ASN A 68 -9.01 8.08 -2.23
N TYR A 69 -8.07 9.02 -2.16
CA TYR A 69 -8.20 10.30 -2.85
C TYR A 69 -8.41 10.11 -4.36
N HIS A 70 -7.64 9.25 -5.01
CA HIS A 70 -7.79 9.01 -6.44
C HIS A 70 -9.05 8.24 -6.81
N VAL A 71 -9.46 7.26 -6.02
CA VAL A 71 -10.67 6.46 -6.28
C VAL A 71 -11.93 7.29 -6.09
N TRP A 72 -12.04 8.05 -5.00
CA TRP A 72 -13.29 8.71 -4.60
C TRP A 72 -13.41 10.15 -5.13
N ILE A 73 -12.31 10.89 -5.20
CA ILE A 73 -12.36 12.33 -5.52
C ILE A 73 -12.04 12.58 -7.00
N THR A 74 -11.21 11.74 -7.64
CA THR A 74 -10.82 11.91 -9.05
C THR A 74 -11.09 10.67 -9.91
N PRO A 75 -12.36 10.26 -10.10
CA PRO A 75 -12.70 9.03 -10.84
C PRO A 75 -12.29 9.06 -12.33
N LYS A 76 -11.90 10.22 -12.87
CA LYS A 76 -11.51 10.41 -14.28
C LYS A 76 -10.28 9.63 -14.73
N ALA A 77 -9.49 9.08 -13.82
CA ALA A 77 -8.25 8.36 -14.16
C ALA A 77 -8.44 6.85 -14.39
N ILE A 78 -9.58 6.27 -13.99
CA ILE A 78 -9.83 4.82 -14.12
C ILE A 78 -10.55 4.48 -15.46
N ILE A 79 -11.25 5.46 -16.06
CA ILE A 79 -12.14 5.26 -17.22
C ILE A 79 -11.50 5.69 -18.57
N LYS A 80 -10.17 5.83 -18.64
CA LYS A 80 -9.48 5.91 -19.94
C LYS A 80 -8.85 4.58 -20.34
#